data_AF-O59004-F1
#
_entry.id   AF-O59004-F1
#
_cell.length_a   1.000
_cell.length_b   1.000
_cell.length_c   1.000
_cell.angle_alpha   90.00
_cell.angle_beta   90.00
_cell.angle_gamma   90.00
#
_symmetry.space_group_name_H-M   'P 1'
#
loop_
_entity.id
_entity.type
_entity.pdbx_description
1 polymer ?
#
loop_
_entity_poly.entity_id
_entity_poly.type
_entity_poly.pdbx_seq_one_letter_code
_entity_poly.pdbx_strand_id
1 'polypeptide(L)'
;MSGLMELSLFLYSTLFVGVIIGVSRRSFHWTLVLLVFSATFTAGFSVFYNMWHSVFGAIFWWILPSLLVTALFAQEYEKPVTEPKHDEGIEDILFALLLSFFLVFLFKSYSFGWFLSLMMGYVPCSLLLWLVFLWGKRKAFYLLKIPWVVLSFGSLIEEFGLQKELLPFLVVYILIFILWLKFDLARLWRPPRIT
;
A
#
# COMPACT_ATOMS: atom_id res chain seq x y z
N MET A 1 -19.24 8.94 -17.27
CA MET A 1 -18.67 7.89 -18.14
C MET A 1 -17.24 8.21 -18.62
N SER A 2 -16.84 9.47 -18.82
CA SER A 2 -15.47 9.80 -19.28
C SER A 2 -14.37 9.59 -18.23
N GLY A 3 -14.60 9.90 -16.95
CA GLY A 3 -13.56 9.83 -15.91
C GLY A 3 -13.06 8.42 -15.57
N LEU A 4 -13.90 7.38 -15.74
CA LEU A 4 -13.52 6.00 -15.43
C LEU A 4 -12.58 5.41 -16.50
N MET A 5 -12.72 5.86 -17.75
CA MET A 5 -11.85 5.47 -18.85
C MET A 5 -10.43 6.04 -18.66
N GLU A 6 -10.32 7.29 -18.22
CA GLU A 6 -9.03 7.94 -17.90
C GLU A 6 -8.33 7.26 -16.72
N LEU A 7 -9.08 6.94 -15.66
CA LEU A 7 -8.57 6.21 -14.50
C LEU A 7 -8.15 4.78 -14.85
N SER A 8 -8.89 4.10 -15.72
CA SER A 8 -8.53 2.77 -16.21
C SER A 8 -7.23 2.82 -17.03
N LEU A 9 -7.06 3.81 -17.91
CA LEU A 9 -5.81 4.02 -18.66
C LEU A 9 -4.62 4.24 -17.71
N PHE A 10 -4.80 4.98 -16.62
CA PHE A 10 -3.77 5.14 -15.59
C PHE A 10 -3.43 3.80 -14.90
N LEU A 11 -4.42 3.01 -14.50
CA LEU A 11 -4.20 1.68 -13.91
C LEU A 11 -3.48 0.73 -14.88
N TYR A 12 -3.88 0.69 -16.16
CA TYR A 12 -3.23 -0.17 -17.16
C TYR A 12 -1.82 0.29 -17.52
N SER A 13 -1.58 1.60 -17.61
CA SER A 13 -0.23 2.13 -17.87
C SER A 13 0.72 1.86 -16.69
N THR A 14 0.26 2.04 -15.46
CA THR A 14 1.05 1.69 -14.26
C THR A 14 1.30 0.19 -14.14
N LEU A 15 0.34 -0.66 -14.52
CA LEU A 15 0.54 -2.10 -14.63
C LEU A 15 1.63 -2.44 -15.66
N PHE A 16 1.55 -1.86 -16.86
CA PHE A 16 2.53 -2.11 -17.93
C PHE A 16 3.94 -1.70 -17.51
N VAL A 17 4.10 -0.49 -16.95
CA VAL A 17 5.36 -0.01 -16.38
C VAL A 17 5.83 -0.94 -15.24
N GLY A 18 4.91 -1.37 -14.38
CA GLY A 18 5.19 -2.29 -13.29
C GLY A 18 5.72 -3.63 -13.76
N VAL A 19 5.17 -4.20 -14.84
CA VAL A 19 5.67 -5.43 -15.45
C VAL A 19 7.07 -5.22 -16.01
N ILE A 20 7.32 -4.12 -16.73
CA ILE A 20 8.66 -3.81 -17.26
C ILE A 20 9.71 -3.72 -16.14
N ILE A 21 9.40 -2.98 -15.07
CA ILE A 21 10.32 -2.83 -13.93
C ILE A 21 10.50 -4.17 -13.23
N GLY A 22 9.42 -4.93 -13.02
CA GLY A 22 9.48 -6.23 -12.36
C GLY A 22 10.31 -7.25 -13.13
N VAL A 23 10.19 -7.27 -14.46
CA VAL A 23 11.03 -8.11 -15.34
C VAL A 23 12.49 -7.68 -15.28
N SER A 24 12.76 -6.37 -15.39
CA SER A 24 14.13 -5.82 -15.32
C SER A 24 14.81 -6.12 -13.99
N ARG A 25 14.09 -5.99 -12.87
CA ARG A 25 14.59 -6.26 -11.51
C ARG A 25 14.44 -7.71 -11.08
N ARG A 26 13.82 -8.57 -11.90
CA ARG A 26 13.46 -9.97 -11.58
C ARG A 26 12.77 -10.09 -10.21
N SER A 27 11.83 -9.19 -9.96
CA SER A 27 11.15 -9.03 -8.67
C SER A 27 9.72 -8.56 -8.89
N PHE A 28 8.76 -9.37 -8.49
CA PHE A 28 7.34 -9.03 -8.47
C PHE A 28 7.03 -7.97 -7.40
N HIS A 29 7.91 -7.76 -6.42
CA HIS A 29 7.75 -6.77 -5.37
C HIS A 29 7.60 -5.37 -5.96
N TRP A 30 8.48 -5.00 -6.89
CA TRP A 30 8.45 -3.67 -7.52
C TRP A 30 7.24 -3.47 -8.42
N THR A 31 6.74 -4.54 -9.04
CA THR A 31 5.45 -4.50 -9.72
C THR A 31 4.31 -4.24 -8.73
N LEU A 32 4.27 -4.96 -7.60
CA LEU A 32 3.26 -4.73 -6.55
C LEU A 32 3.33 -3.34 -5.96
N VAL A 33 4.53 -2.77 -5.79
CA VAL A 33 4.70 -1.39 -5.29
C VAL A 33 3.92 -0.43 -6.18
N LEU A 34 4.03 -0.55 -7.50
CA LEU A 34 3.29 0.29 -8.45
C LEU A 34 1.79 -0.02 -8.46
N LEU A 35 1.39 -1.27 -8.23
CA LEU A 35 -0.02 -1.64 -8.13
C LEU A 35 -0.68 -1.11 -6.85
N VAL A 36 0.01 -1.18 -5.71
CA VAL A 36 -0.43 -0.59 -4.44
C VAL A 36 -0.55 0.93 -4.59
N PHE A 37 0.45 1.57 -5.21
CA PHE A 37 0.41 3.01 -5.50
C PHE A 37 -0.79 3.38 -6.35
N SER A 38 -0.92 2.76 -7.52
CA SER A 38 -1.96 3.10 -8.49
C SER A 38 -3.35 2.83 -7.94
N ALA A 39 -3.56 1.71 -7.25
CA ALA A 39 -4.83 1.37 -6.61
C ALA A 39 -5.22 2.38 -5.52
N THR A 40 -4.27 2.71 -4.63
CA THR A 40 -4.48 3.70 -3.59
C THR A 40 -4.79 5.06 -4.20
N PHE A 41 -3.99 5.48 -5.18
CA PHE A 41 -4.10 6.78 -5.82
C PHE A 41 -5.43 6.93 -6.55
N THR A 42 -5.81 5.95 -7.38
CA THR A 42 -7.06 5.99 -8.13
C THR A 42 -8.28 5.99 -7.21
N ALA A 43 -8.28 5.18 -6.14
CA ALA A 43 -9.40 5.11 -5.19
C ALA A 43 -9.60 6.45 -4.47
N GLY A 44 -8.55 7.03 -3.88
CA GLY A 44 -8.72 8.31 -3.19
C GLY A 44 -8.84 9.52 -4.12
N PHE A 45 -8.28 9.47 -5.34
CA PHE A 45 -8.55 10.47 -6.37
C PHE A 45 -10.05 10.52 -6.68
N SER A 46 -10.70 9.37 -6.85
CA SER A 46 -12.15 9.30 -7.11
C SER A 46 -12.95 9.93 -5.99
N VAL A 47 -12.71 9.52 -4.74
CA VAL A 47 -13.42 10.07 -3.57
C VAL A 47 -13.23 11.59 -3.49
N PHE A 48 -12.00 12.08 -3.63
CA PHE A 48 -11.71 13.51 -3.50
C PHE A 48 -12.29 14.31 -4.67
N TYR A 49 -12.21 13.79 -5.89
CA TYR A 49 -12.83 14.40 -7.06
C TYR A 49 -14.36 14.47 -6.92
N ASN A 50 -14.99 13.43 -6.39
CA ASN A 50 -16.44 13.42 -6.14
C ASN A 50 -16.84 14.42 -5.05
N MET A 51 -15.97 14.70 -4.09
CA MET A 51 -16.25 15.65 -2.99
C MET A 51 -16.01 17.11 -3.38
N TRP A 52 -14.94 17.41 -4.11
CA TRP A 52 -14.48 18.79 -4.37
C TRP A 52 -14.54 19.21 -5.83
N HIS A 53 -14.86 18.29 -6.75
CA HIS A 53 -14.92 18.50 -8.20
C HIS A 53 -13.68 19.18 -8.81
N SER A 54 -12.52 19.00 -8.17
CA SER A 54 -11.25 19.58 -8.60
C SER A 54 -10.24 18.49 -8.89
N VAL A 55 -9.89 18.33 -10.17
CA VAL A 55 -8.87 17.36 -10.61
C VAL A 55 -7.51 17.68 -9.97
N PHE A 56 -7.10 18.96 -10.00
CA PHE A 56 -5.84 19.38 -9.40
C PHE A 56 -5.82 19.16 -7.89
N GLY A 57 -6.94 19.47 -7.22
CA GLY A 57 -7.10 19.19 -5.79
C GLY A 57 -6.96 17.71 -5.48
N ALA A 58 -7.67 16.84 -6.21
CA ALA A 58 -7.62 15.39 -6.02
C ALA A 58 -6.22 14.82 -6.23
N ILE A 59 -5.49 15.27 -7.27
CA ILE A 59 -4.10 14.87 -7.49
C ILE A 59 -3.22 15.32 -6.33
N PHE A 60 -3.26 16.61 -5.98
CA PHE A 60 -2.39 17.19 -4.96
C PHE A 60 -2.60 16.57 -3.58
N TRP A 61 -3.87 16.40 -3.19
CA TRP A 61 -4.21 15.85 -1.88
C TRP A 61 -3.95 14.35 -1.76
N TRP A 62 -3.96 13.62 -2.87
CA TRP A 62 -3.88 12.17 -2.82
C TRP A 62 -2.58 11.55 -3.33
N ILE A 63 -1.75 12.30 -4.04
CA ILE A 63 -0.42 11.84 -4.45
C ILE A 63 0.48 11.57 -3.24
N LEU A 64 0.51 12.45 -2.24
CA LEU A 64 1.40 12.33 -1.10
C LEU A 64 1.02 11.15 -0.18
N PRO A 65 -0.25 10.95 0.21
CA PRO A 65 -0.67 9.74 0.93
C PRO A 65 -0.37 8.45 0.16
N SER A 66 -0.60 8.44 -1.15
CA SER A 66 -0.32 7.26 -1.99
C SER A 66 1.17 6.95 -2.04
N LEU A 67 2.02 7.98 -2.17
CA LEU A 67 3.47 7.83 -2.10
C LEU A 67 3.94 7.34 -0.73
N LEU A 68 3.35 7.83 0.37
CA LEU A 68 3.70 7.39 1.72
C LEU A 68 3.41 5.90 1.93
N VAL A 69 2.18 5.46 1.61
CA VAL A 69 1.78 4.04 1.68
C VAL A 69 2.72 3.18 0.83
N THR A 70 3.01 3.65 -0.38
CA THR A 70 3.87 2.94 -1.33
C THR A 70 5.32 2.88 -0.86
N ALA A 71 5.84 3.96 -0.27
CA ALA A 71 7.19 4.02 0.26
C ALA A 71 7.36 3.01 1.41
N LEU A 72 6.41 2.97 2.34
CA LEU A 72 6.41 1.99 3.44
C LEU A 72 6.33 0.55 2.91
N PHE A 73 5.53 0.31 1.87
CA PHE A 73 5.46 -1.00 1.23
C PHE A 73 6.76 -1.36 0.48
N ALA A 74 7.39 -0.40 -0.20
CA ALA A 74 8.60 -0.59 -1.01
C ALA A 74 9.87 -0.82 -0.20
N GLN A 75 9.89 -0.44 1.08
CA GLN A 75 11.06 -0.63 1.93
C GLN A 75 11.48 -2.10 2.00
N GLU A 76 12.70 -2.41 1.56
CA GLU A 76 13.30 -3.73 1.73
C GLU A 76 14.01 -3.80 3.09
N TYR A 77 14.01 -4.98 3.72
CA TYR A 77 14.70 -5.15 4.99
C TYR A 77 16.22 -5.21 4.75
N GLU A 78 16.88 -4.08 4.87
CA GLU A 78 18.33 -4.01 5.07
C GLU A 78 18.62 -4.32 6.55
N LYS A 79 19.59 -5.21 6.82
CA LYS A 79 19.95 -5.63 8.20
C LYS A 79 20.01 -4.40 9.13
N PRO A 80 19.40 -4.42 10.34
CA PRO A 80 19.52 -3.28 11.22
C PRO A 80 20.92 -3.18 11.82
N VAL A 81 21.37 -1.93 11.88
CA VAL A 81 22.29 -1.36 12.86
C VAL A 81 21.88 -1.80 14.28
N THR A 82 22.90 -1.93 15.14
CA THR A 82 22.91 -2.34 16.57
C THR A 82 21.57 -2.29 17.32
N GLU A 83 21.37 -3.35 18.12
CA GLU A 83 20.23 -3.57 19.03
C GLU A 83 19.66 -2.28 19.63
N PRO A 84 18.33 -2.09 19.60
CA PRO A 84 17.71 -1.02 20.36
C PRO A 84 17.95 -1.21 21.84
N LYS A 85 18.72 -0.30 22.44
CA LYS A 85 18.65 -0.02 23.87
C LYS A 85 17.42 0.84 24.13
N HIS A 86 16.22 0.27 24.06
CA HIS A 86 15.06 0.98 24.58
C HIS A 86 14.04 0.02 25.17
N ASP A 87 13.87 0.12 26.49
CA ASP A 87 12.60 -0.16 27.17
C ASP A 87 11.58 0.86 26.65
N GLU A 88 10.96 0.58 25.50
CA GLU A 88 9.91 1.43 24.94
C GLU A 88 8.55 1.09 25.53
N GLY A 89 7.83 2.15 25.90
CA GLY A 89 6.68 2.12 26.77
C GLY A 89 5.40 1.72 26.05
N ILE A 90 4.48 1.13 26.83
CA ILE A 90 3.09 0.88 26.43
C ILE A 90 2.43 2.16 25.85
N GLU A 91 2.91 3.34 26.26
CA GLU A 91 2.46 4.66 25.82
C GLU A 91 2.60 4.87 24.30
N ASP A 92 3.72 4.48 23.67
CA ASP A 92 3.93 4.69 22.23
C ASP A 92 2.97 3.80 21.41
N ILE A 93 2.75 2.56 21.87
CA ILE A 93 1.79 1.63 21.27
C ILE A 93 0.38 2.21 21.39
N LEU A 94 0.00 2.69 22.58
CA LEU A 94 -1.30 3.31 22.82
C LEU A 94 -1.50 4.55 21.95
N PHE A 95 -0.47 5.40 21.82
CA PHE A 95 -0.51 6.57 20.97
C PHE A 95 -0.70 6.20 19.49
N ALA A 96 0.06 5.24 18.98
CA ALA A 96 -0.09 4.78 17.60
C ALA A 96 -1.47 4.16 17.35
N LEU A 97 -2.01 3.37 18.28
CA LEU A 97 -3.36 2.82 18.17
C LEU A 97 -4.44 3.90 18.19
N LEU A 98 -4.30 4.89 19.09
CA LEU A 98 -5.22 6.02 19.18
C LEU A 98 -5.19 6.86 17.89
N LEU A 99 -3.99 7.16 17.39
CA LEU A 99 -3.80 7.88 16.13
C LEU A 99 -4.37 7.10 14.94
N SER A 100 -4.17 5.78 14.91
CA SER A 100 -4.75 4.90 13.89
C SER A 100 -6.27 4.97 13.91
N PHE A 101 -6.88 4.83 15.08
CA PHE A 101 -8.32 4.91 15.25
C PHE A 101 -8.86 6.29 14.83
N PHE A 102 -8.17 7.36 15.24
CA PHE A 102 -8.52 8.73 14.85
C PHE A 102 -8.46 8.91 13.33
N LEU A 103 -7.42 8.42 12.66
CA LEU A 103 -7.31 8.49 11.20
C LEU A 103 -8.41 7.67 10.52
N VAL A 104 -8.71 6.46 10.98
CA VAL A 104 -9.83 5.67 10.42
C VAL A 104 -11.13 6.45 10.54
N PHE A 105 -11.43 7.00 11.71
CA PHE A 105 -12.64 7.77 11.94
C PHE A 105 -12.69 9.05 11.09
N LEU A 106 -11.59 9.79 11.02
CA LEU A 106 -11.46 11.00 10.21
C LEU A 106 -11.72 10.70 8.74
N PHE A 107 -11.03 9.71 8.17
CA PHE A 107 -11.26 9.33 6.77
C PHE A 107 -12.69 8.83 6.57
N LYS A 108 -13.24 8.07 7.52
CA LYS A 108 -14.60 7.58 7.37
C LYS A 108 -15.64 8.71 7.41
N SER A 109 -15.41 9.77 8.19
CA SER A 109 -16.30 10.93 8.26
C SER A 109 -16.27 11.77 6.98
N TYR A 110 -15.18 11.73 6.22
CA TYR A 110 -15.08 12.28 4.86
C TYR A 110 -15.57 11.31 3.77
N SER A 111 -16.49 10.39 4.10
CA SER A 111 -17.12 9.46 3.15
C SER A 111 -16.16 8.51 2.42
N PHE A 112 -14.91 8.36 2.88
CA PHE A 112 -14.02 7.37 2.30
C PHE A 112 -14.52 5.94 2.59
N GLY A 113 -14.19 5.02 1.68
CA GLY A 113 -14.43 3.59 1.85
C GLY A 113 -13.67 3.02 3.05
N TRP A 114 -14.21 1.96 3.66
CA TRP A 114 -13.58 1.30 4.80
C TRP A 114 -12.16 0.84 4.51
N PHE A 115 -11.90 0.30 3.31
CA PHE A 115 -10.56 -0.18 2.96
C PHE A 115 -9.53 0.95 2.93
N LEU A 116 -9.89 2.09 2.35
CA LEU A 116 -9.01 3.25 2.28
C LEU A 116 -8.83 3.90 3.67
N SER A 117 -9.89 3.98 4.48
CA SER A 117 -9.81 4.48 5.86
C SER A 117 -8.90 3.60 6.73
N LEU A 118 -9.07 2.27 6.66
CA LEU A 118 -8.22 1.31 7.35
C LEU A 118 -6.76 1.38 6.88
N MET A 119 -6.54 1.60 5.59
CA MET A 119 -5.20 1.78 5.05
C MET A 119 -4.50 3.01 5.63
N MET A 120 -5.21 4.13 5.77
CA MET A 120 -4.66 5.35 6.40
C MET A 120 -4.41 5.14 7.90
N GLY A 121 -5.32 4.46 8.60
CA GLY A 121 -5.09 4.06 10.00
C GLY A 121 -3.92 3.10 10.16
N TYR A 122 -3.65 2.25 9.18
CA TYR A 122 -2.55 1.30 9.24
C TYR A 122 -1.17 1.96 9.09
N VAL A 123 -1.09 3.18 8.53
CA VAL A 123 0.16 3.95 8.39
C VAL A 123 0.89 4.12 9.74
N PRO A 124 0.32 4.79 10.76
CA PRO A 124 1.00 4.96 12.04
C PRO A 124 1.30 3.64 12.76
N CYS A 125 0.40 2.65 12.72
CA CYS A 125 0.68 1.31 13.26
C CYS A 125 1.87 0.64 12.57
N SER A 126 1.94 0.69 11.24
CA SER A 126 3.03 0.08 10.47
C SER A 126 4.37 0.76 10.74
N LEU A 127 4.37 2.09 10.89
CA LEU A 127 5.54 2.88 11.24
C LEU A 127 6.06 2.51 12.62
N LEU A 128 5.17 2.46 13.63
CA LEU A 128 5.54 2.02 14.98
C LEU A 128 6.06 0.58 14.97
N LEU A 129 5.38 -0.35 14.31
CA LEU A 129 5.84 -1.74 14.23
C LEU A 129 7.19 -1.86 13.55
N TRP A 130 7.44 -1.05 12.52
CA TRP A 130 8.73 -0.99 11.84
C TRP A 130 9.83 -0.43 12.73
N LEU A 131 9.57 0.69 13.41
CA LEU A 131 10.53 1.39 14.27
C LEU A 131 10.84 0.61 15.55
N VAL A 132 9.87 -0.08 16.15
CA VAL A 132 9.99 -0.57 17.53
C VAL A 132 10.11 -2.10 17.59
N PHE A 133 9.22 -2.81 16.87
CA PHE A 133 8.97 -4.24 17.13
C PHE A 133 9.67 -5.19 16.16
N LEU A 134 9.99 -4.71 14.97
CA LEU A 134 10.50 -5.55 13.88
C LEU A 134 12.00 -5.41 13.66
N TRP A 135 12.67 -4.59 14.46
CA TRP A 135 14.12 -4.63 14.60
C TRP A 135 14.55 -6.05 14.96
N GLY A 136 15.36 -6.65 14.09
CA GLY A 136 15.75 -8.07 14.14
C GLY A 136 14.75 -9.11 13.60
N LYS A 137 13.44 -8.83 13.51
CA LYS A 137 12.39 -9.82 13.11
C LYS A 137 11.96 -9.69 11.64
N ARG A 138 12.89 -10.00 10.74
CA ARG A 138 12.72 -9.95 9.28
C ARG A 138 11.42 -10.59 8.74
N LYS A 139 11.01 -11.75 9.25
CA LYS A 139 9.80 -12.45 8.77
C LYS A 139 8.53 -11.63 9.02
N ALA A 140 8.40 -11.07 10.22
CA ALA A 140 7.23 -10.30 10.59
C ALA A 140 7.17 -8.97 9.81
N PHE A 141 8.32 -8.35 9.51
CA PHE A 141 8.39 -7.19 8.61
C PHE A 141 7.80 -7.47 7.22
N TYR A 142 8.17 -8.59 6.59
CA TYR A 142 7.62 -8.92 5.27
C TYR A 142 6.15 -9.36 5.32
N LEU A 143 5.68 -9.92 6.42
CA LEU A 143 4.26 -10.27 6.59
C LEU A 143 3.38 -9.03 6.79
N LEU A 144 3.88 -7.96 7.42
CA LEU A 144 3.17 -6.67 7.53
C LEU A 144 2.91 -6.00 6.18
N LYS A 145 3.53 -6.49 5.10
CA LYS A 145 3.26 -6.01 3.75
C LYS A 145 1.96 -6.54 3.15
N ILE A 146 1.45 -7.67 3.64
CA ILE A 146 0.23 -8.31 3.11
C ILE A 146 -1.00 -7.40 3.28
N PRO A 147 -1.25 -6.80 4.47
CA PRO A 147 -2.37 -5.86 4.64
C PRO A 147 -2.37 -4.72 3.61
N TRP A 148 -1.21 -4.16 3.23
CA TRP A 148 -1.16 -3.09 2.22
C TRP A 148 -1.74 -3.51 0.88
N VAL A 149 -1.41 -4.72 0.43
CA VAL A 149 -1.92 -5.27 -0.83
C VAL A 149 -3.42 -5.51 -0.73
N VAL A 150 -3.89 -6.12 0.35
CA VAL A 150 -5.31 -6.43 0.56
C VAL A 150 -6.14 -5.14 0.67
N LEU A 151 -5.67 -4.15 1.42
CA LEU A 151 -6.38 -2.89 1.63
C LEU A 151 -6.43 -2.04 0.35
N SER A 152 -5.33 -1.94 -0.40
CA SER A 152 -5.32 -1.18 -1.67
C SER A 152 -6.14 -1.86 -2.77
N PHE A 153 -6.10 -3.20 -2.85
CA PHE A 153 -6.97 -3.95 -3.74
C PHE A 153 -8.45 -3.79 -3.35
N GLY A 154 -8.76 -3.92 -2.06
CA GLY A 154 -10.09 -3.72 -1.51
C GLY A 154 -10.63 -2.31 -1.76
N SER A 155 -9.80 -1.27 -1.67
CA SER A 155 -10.23 0.10 -1.94
C SER A 155 -10.66 0.33 -3.39
N LEU A 156 -10.01 -0.33 -4.35
CA LEU A 156 -10.46 -0.26 -5.75
C LEU A 156 -11.83 -0.93 -5.95
N ILE A 157 -12.04 -2.11 -5.36
CA ILE A 157 -13.31 -2.82 -5.47
C ILE A 157 -14.42 -2.07 -4.76
N GLU A 158 -14.14 -1.50 -3.58
CA GLU A 158 -15.14 -0.74 -2.81
C GLU A 158 -15.56 0.52 -3.56
N GLU A 159 -14.60 1.26 -4.15
CA GLU A 159 -14.87 2.52 -4.83
C GLU A 159 -15.54 2.33 -6.20
N PHE A 160 -15.07 1.35 -7.00
CA PHE A 160 -15.52 1.21 -8.39
C PHE A 160 -16.43 -0.02 -8.61
N GLY A 161 -16.50 -0.95 -7.67
CA GLY A 161 -17.17 -2.24 -7.86
C GLY A 161 -16.42 -3.17 -8.84
N LEU A 162 -17.05 -4.30 -9.17
CA LEU A 162 -16.53 -5.27 -10.15
C LEU A 162 -16.96 -4.92 -11.58
N GLN A 163 -16.48 -3.79 -12.08
CA GLN A 163 -16.76 -3.35 -13.46
C GLN A 163 -15.95 -4.16 -14.48
N LYS A 164 -16.53 -4.40 -15.66
CA LYS A 164 -15.89 -5.18 -16.74
C LYS A 164 -14.54 -4.60 -17.16
N GLU A 165 -14.41 -3.28 -17.15
CA GLU A 165 -13.18 -2.57 -17.55
C GLU A 165 -12.05 -2.71 -16.52
N LEU A 166 -12.39 -2.89 -15.24
CA LEU A 166 -11.44 -3.01 -14.13
C LEU A 166 -11.04 -4.48 -13.87
N LEU A 167 -11.90 -5.43 -14.24
CA LEU A 167 -11.75 -6.86 -13.99
C LEU A 167 -10.39 -7.43 -14.45
N PRO A 168 -9.89 -7.14 -15.67
CA PRO A 168 -8.58 -7.62 -16.11
C PRO A 168 -7.44 -7.11 -15.22
N PHE A 169 -7.47 -5.84 -14.84
CA PHE A 169 -6.50 -5.26 -13.91
C PHE A 169 -6.52 -5.98 -12.55
N LEU A 170 -7.71 -6.22 -11.98
CA LEU A 170 -7.86 -6.91 -10.69
C LEU A 170 -7.31 -8.34 -10.74
N VAL A 171 -7.58 -9.08 -11.82
CA VAL A 171 -7.06 -10.44 -12.03
C VAL A 171 -5.54 -10.42 -12.07
N VAL A 172 -4.95 -9.52 -12.87
CA VAL A 172 -3.49 -9.40 -12.97
C VAL A 172 -2.87 -8.98 -11.65
N TYR A 173 -3.51 -8.07 -10.91
CA TYR A 173 -3.08 -7.70 -9.55
C TYR A 173 -2.99 -8.94 -8.66
N ILE A 174 -4.08 -9.72 -8.55
CA ILE A 174 -4.09 -10.94 -7.72
C ILE A 174 -3.00 -11.93 -8.17
N LEU A 175 -2.83 -12.13 -9.48
CA LEU A 175 -1.80 -13.02 -10.01
C LEU A 175 -0.40 -12.56 -9.58
N ILE A 176 -0.08 -11.28 -9.71
CA ILE A 176 1.22 -10.72 -9.28
C ILE A 176 1.37 -10.85 -7.77
N PHE A 177 0.30 -10.66 -6.99
CA PHE A 177 0.33 -10.86 -5.55
C PHE A 177 0.65 -12.31 -5.16
N ILE A 178 0.01 -13.29 -5.82
CA ILE A 178 0.29 -14.71 -5.61
C ILE A 178 1.74 -15.05 -6.01
N LEU A 179 2.22 -14.52 -7.14
CA LEU A 179 3.59 -14.72 -7.60
C LEU A 179 4.60 -14.12 -6.61
N TRP A 180 4.31 -12.94 -6.07
CA TRP A 180 5.12 -12.32 -5.02
C TRP A 180 5.15 -13.16 -3.75
N LEU A 181 4.01 -13.65 -3.26
CA LEU A 181 3.95 -14.55 -2.10
C LEU A 181 4.78 -15.82 -2.33
N LYS A 182 4.70 -16.39 -3.53
CA LYS A 182 5.37 -17.65 -3.88
C LYS A 182 6.88 -17.50 -4.07
N PHE A 183 7.31 -16.45 -4.76
CA PHE A 183 8.70 -16.31 -5.19
C PHE A 183 9.46 -15.29 -4.34
N ASP A 184 8.94 -14.07 -4.25
CA ASP A 184 9.66 -12.97 -3.61
C ASP A 184 9.58 -13.06 -2.10
N LEU A 185 8.41 -13.25 -1.50
CA LEU A 185 8.28 -13.41 -0.05
C LEU A 185 9.09 -14.61 0.43
N ALA A 186 9.05 -15.73 -0.30
CA ALA A 186 9.86 -16.91 -0.01
C ALA A 186 11.38 -16.64 -0.12
N ARG A 187 11.80 -15.82 -1.09
CA ARG A 187 13.20 -15.38 -1.22
C ARG A 187 13.59 -14.40 -0.12
N LEU A 188 12.68 -13.50 0.25
CA LEU A 188 12.83 -12.49 1.30
C LEU A 188 12.78 -13.11 2.70
N TRP A 189 12.37 -14.37 2.84
CA TRP A 189 12.53 -15.16 4.06
C TRP A 189 13.91 -15.80 4.22
N ARG A 190 14.70 -15.90 3.15
CA ARG A 190 16.07 -16.43 3.23
C ARG A 190 17.00 -15.39 3.88
N PRO A 191 18.02 -15.81 4.64
CA PRO A 191 18.99 -14.87 5.23
C PRO A 191 19.62 -13.98 4.15
N PRO A 192 19.96 -12.71 4.47
CA PRO A 192 20.52 -11.81 3.48
C PRO A 192 21.87 -12.37 3.04
N ARG A 193 22.10 -12.44 1.73
CA ARG A 193 23.41 -12.83 1.22
C ARG A 193 24.40 -11.73 1.62
N ILE A 194 25.44 -12.11 2.33
CA ILE A 194 26.58 -11.24 2.58
C ILE A 194 27.27 -11.13 1.23
N THR A 195 27.10 -10.01 0.54
CA THR A 195 27.90 -9.61 -0.62
C THR A 195 28.94 -8.63 -0.16
#